data_AF-A0A699TGV7-F1
#
_entry.id   AF-A0A699TGV7-F1
#
_cell.length_a   1.000
_cell.length_b   1.000
_cell.length_c   1.000
_cell.angle_alpha   90.00
_cell.angle_beta   90.00
_cell.angle_gamma   90.00
#
_symmetry.space_group_name_H-M   'P 1'
#
loop_
_entity.id
_entity.type
_entity.pdbx_description
1 polymer ?
#
loop_
_entity_poly.entity_id
_entity_poly.type
_entity_poly.pdbx_seq_one_letter_code
_entity_poly.pdbx_strand_id
1 'polypeptide(L)'
;MKCGPTQFHRTEGAVGLVRWFEKIENSKCAEVRKAEVKQMMTDEFCPTEEVQRLEDELRHLKLRDMNIASYTERFNELALLCPDAVPNEKKKVELY
;
A
#
# COMPACT_ATOMS: atom_id res chain seq x y z
N MET A 1 16.09 11.22 25.92
CA MET A 1 15.64 12.19 24.89
C MET A 1 14.41 11.62 24.22
N LYS A 2 13.25 12.30 24.29
CA LYS A 2 12.04 11.87 23.58
C LYS A 2 12.17 12.26 22.11
N CYS A 3 12.45 11.28 21.26
CA CYS A 3 12.38 11.45 19.81
C CYS A 3 11.04 10.86 19.38
N GLY A 4 10.08 11.72 19.03
CA GLY A 4 8.79 11.30 18.50
C GLY A 4 8.21 12.41 17.65
N PRO A 5 7.76 12.15 16.41
CA PRO A 5 7.06 13.15 15.63
C PRO A 5 5.78 13.55 16.36
N THR A 6 5.45 14.83 16.26
CA THR A 6 4.11 15.30 16.64
C THR A 6 3.13 14.62 15.70
N GLN A 7 2.04 14.05 16.23
CA GLN A 7 1.00 13.42 15.41
C GLN A 7 0.54 14.42 14.33
N PHE A 8 0.46 13.97 13.08
CA PHE A 8 -0.08 14.81 12.02
C PHE A 8 -1.59 14.92 12.20
N HIS A 9 -2.05 16.09 12.63
CA HIS A 9 -3.46 16.40 12.70
C HIS A 9 -3.83 16.99 11.34
N ARG A 10 -4.69 16.30 10.59
CA ARG A 10 -5.06 16.53 9.18
C ARG A 10 -5.75 17.87 8.88
N THR A 11 -5.49 18.91 9.66
CA THR A 11 -6.13 20.23 9.61
C THR A 11 -5.57 21.11 8.49
N GLU A 12 -4.37 20.82 8.00
CA GLU A 12 -3.62 21.68 7.08
C GLU A 12 -3.53 21.12 5.63
N GLY A 13 -4.25 20.03 5.34
CA GLY A 13 -4.27 19.41 4.02
C GLY A 13 -2.88 19.01 3.52
N ALA A 14 -2.68 19.07 2.20
CA ALA A 14 -1.41 18.66 1.57
C ALA A 14 -0.20 19.52 2.00
N VAL A 15 -0.41 20.83 2.22
CA VAL A 15 0.66 21.74 2.65
C VAL A 15 1.16 21.37 4.04
N GLY A 16 0.25 21.05 4.96
CA GLY A 16 0.61 20.57 6.29
C GLY A 16 1.35 19.24 6.26
N LEU A 17 0.93 18.34 5.37
CA LEU A 17 1.57 17.04 5.21
C LEU A 17 3.03 17.21 4.75
N VAL A 18 3.28 18.01 3.72
CA VAL A 18 4.64 18.31 3.23
C VAL A 18 5.52 18.89 4.34
N ARG A 19 5.00 19.88 5.07
CA ARG A 19 5.74 20.54 6.16
C ARG A 19 6.06 19.58 7.31
N TRP A 20 5.15 18.65 7.59
CA TRP A 20 5.35 17.60 8.59
C TRP A 20 6.46 16.62 8.17
N PHE A 21 6.49 16.20 6.90
CA PHE A 21 7.56 15.36 6.35
C PHE A 21 8.95 16.01 6.45
N GLU A 22 9.07 17.27 6.04
CA GLU A 22 10.33 18.03 6.13
C GLU A 22 10.84 18.10 7.59
N LYS A 23 9.94 18.21 8.56
CA LYS A 23 10.29 18.22 9.98
C LYS A 23 10.82 16.86 10.46
N ILE A 24 10.32 15.77 9.89
CA ILE A 24 10.80 14.42 10.22
C ILE A 24 12.15 14.17 9.57
N GLU A 25 12.34 14.49 8.30
CA GLU A 25 13.62 14.27 7.62
C GLU A 25 14.77 15.05 8.28
N ASN A 26 14.51 16.27 8.75
CA ASN A 26 15.51 17.12 9.42
C ASN A 26 15.83 16.74 10.88
N SER A 27 15.20 15.70 11.41
CA SER A 27 15.44 15.25 12.79
C SER A 27 16.64 14.27 12.89
N LYS A 28 17.27 14.15 14.07
CA LYS A 28 18.51 13.34 14.28
C LYS A 28 18.38 11.80 14.14
N CYS A 29 17.30 11.17 14.61
CA CYS A 29 16.96 9.73 14.37
C CYS A 29 16.35 9.37 12.98
N ALA A 30 16.84 9.91 11.87
CA ALA A 30 16.11 9.90 10.58
C ALA A 30 15.74 8.48 10.10
N GLU A 31 16.65 7.51 10.29
CA GLU A 31 16.42 6.14 9.82
C GLU A 31 15.38 5.36 10.61
N VAL A 32 15.38 5.46 11.95
CA VAL A 32 14.33 4.83 12.79
C VAL A 32 12.95 5.41 12.42
N ARG A 33 12.91 6.70 12.07
CA ARG A 33 11.68 7.41 11.74
C ARG A 33 11.19 7.19 10.31
N LYS A 34 12.02 6.68 9.40
CA LYS A 34 11.60 6.34 8.04
C LYS A 34 10.60 5.18 8.04
N ALA A 35 10.82 4.17 8.87
CA ALA A 35 9.92 3.03 9.00
C ALA A 35 8.57 3.43 9.64
N GLU A 36 8.60 4.24 10.71
CA GLU A 36 7.38 4.77 11.36
C GLU A 36 6.56 5.63 10.41
N VAL A 37 7.21 6.53 9.66
CA VAL A 37 6.54 7.36 8.65
C VAL A 37 5.96 6.51 7.54
N LYS A 38 6.70 5.50 7.05
CA LYS A 38 6.18 4.56 6.05
C LYS A 38 4.95 3.83 6.59
N GLN A 39 4.98 3.37 7.84
CA GLN A 39 3.83 2.72 8.47
C GLN A 39 2.63 3.68 8.55
N MET A 40 2.82 4.90 9.06
CA MET A 40 1.74 5.91 9.13
C MET A 40 1.16 6.23 7.76
N MET A 41 2.00 6.37 6.73
CA MET A 41 1.54 6.60 5.36
C MET A 41 0.76 5.39 4.82
N THR A 42 1.16 4.18 5.19
CA THR A 42 0.46 2.97 4.79
C THR A 42 -0.89 2.86 5.51
N ASP A 43 -0.93 3.08 6.82
CA ASP A 43 -2.17 3.04 7.61
C ASP A 43 -3.19 4.09 7.16
N GLU A 44 -2.72 5.28 6.79
CA GLU A 44 -3.58 6.41 6.46
C GLU A 44 -4.07 6.40 4.99
N PHE A 45 -3.23 5.94 4.06
CA PHE A 45 -3.51 6.00 2.62
C PHE A 45 -3.69 4.64 1.95
N CYS A 46 -3.30 3.56 2.60
CA CYS A 46 -3.42 2.19 2.10
C CYS A 46 -4.11 1.31 3.14
N PRO A 47 -5.41 1.56 3.45
CA PRO A 47 -6.11 0.85 4.50
C PRO A 47 -6.09 -0.65 4.23
N THR A 48 -5.81 -1.45 5.26
CA THR A 48 -5.73 -2.92 5.15
C THR A 48 -6.99 -3.53 4.54
N GLU A 49 -8.16 -2.95 4.83
CA GLU A 49 -9.46 -3.38 4.29
C GLU A 49 -9.56 -3.20 2.77
N GLU A 50 -9.07 -2.06 2.26
CA GLU A 50 -9.06 -1.77 0.82
C GLU A 50 -8.07 -2.69 0.09
N VAL A 51 -6.91 -2.93 0.69
CA VAL A 51 -5.92 -3.90 0.18
C VAL A 51 -6.53 -5.30 0.11
N GLN A 52 -7.14 -5.78 1.20
CA GLN A 52 -7.81 -7.09 1.24
C GLN A 52 -8.91 -7.20 0.19
N ARG A 53 -9.71 -6.15 -0.01
CA ARG A 53 -10.75 -6.13 -1.04
C ARG A 53 -10.17 -6.30 -2.44
N LEU A 54 -9.06 -5.63 -2.75
CA LEU A 54 -8.38 -5.74 -4.04
C LEU A 54 -7.75 -7.13 -4.23
N GLU A 55 -7.14 -7.70 -3.18
CA GLU A 55 -6.62 -9.07 -3.21
C GLU A 55 -7.72 -10.10 -3.46
N ASP A 56 -8.85 -9.97 -2.77
CA ASP A 56 -9.99 -10.86 -2.95
C ASP A 56 -10.62 -10.70 -4.34
N GLU A 57 -10.71 -9.48 -4.86
CA GLU A 57 -11.14 -9.26 -6.24
C GLU A 57 -10.24 -10.00 -7.23
N LEU A 58 -8.91 -9.89 -7.06
CA LEU A 58 -7.94 -10.59 -7.90
C LEU A 58 -8.09 -12.11 -7.83
N ARG A 59 -8.25 -12.67 -6.61
CA ARG A 59 -8.44 -14.12 -6.40
C ARG A 59 -9.72 -14.67 -7.03
N HIS A 60 -10.77 -13.84 -7.08
CA HIS A 60 -12.08 -14.25 -7.58
C HIS A 60 -12.37 -13.74 -9.00
N LEU A 61 -11.42 -13.06 -9.64
CA LEU A 61 -11.56 -12.55 -11.01
C LEU A 61 -11.73 -13.73 -11.98
N LYS A 62 -12.80 -13.69 -12.79
CA LYS A 62 -13.12 -14.73 -13.77
C LYS A 62 -13.41 -14.11 -15.13
N LEU A 63 -12.93 -14.77 -16.18
CA LEU A 63 -13.30 -14.43 -17.55
C LEU A 63 -14.80 -14.65 -17.74
N ARG A 64 -15.51 -13.63 -18.23
CA ARG A 64 -16.93 -13.69 -18.60
C ARG A 64 -17.11 -13.35 -20.07
N ASP A 65 -18.08 -14.01 -20.71
CA ASP A 65 -18.60 -13.70 -22.06
C ASP A 65 -17.51 -13.49 -23.13
N MET A 66 -16.40 -14.23 -23.01
CA MET A 66 -15.22 -14.15 -23.89
C MET A 66 -14.59 -12.75 -23.98
N ASN A 67 -14.87 -11.85 -23.02
CA ASN A 67 -14.26 -10.53 -22.99
C ASN A 67 -12.85 -10.58 -22.39
N ILE A 68 -11.92 -11.09 -23.21
CA ILE A 68 -10.51 -11.27 -22.84
C ILE A 68 -9.84 -9.93 -22.56
N ALA A 69 -10.19 -8.88 -23.32
CA ALA A 69 -9.61 -7.55 -23.18
C ALA A 69 -9.87 -6.96 -21.78
N SER A 70 -11.13 -6.89 -21.36
CA SER A 70 -11.49 -6.33 -20.04
C SER A 70 -10.98 -7.19 -18.89
N TYR A 71 -10.97 -8.53 -19.03
CA TYR A 71 -10.36 -9.41 -18.02
C TYR A 71 -8.86 -9.11 -17.87
N THR A 72 -8.15 -9.00 -18.99
CA THR A 72 -6.69 -8.80 -18.99
C THR A 72 -6.32 -7.43 -18.43
N GLU A 73 -7.06 -6.40 -18.82
CA GLU A 73 -6.92 -5.05 -18.27
C GLU A 73 -7.11 -5.06 -16.75
N ARG A 74 -8.22 -5.62 -16.27
CA ARG A 74 -8.51 -5.67 -14.82
C ARG A 74 -7.49 -6.50 -14.05
N PHE A 75 -7.06 -7.62 -14.61
CA PHE A 75 -6.03 -8.46 -14.00
C PHE A 75 -4.71 -7.69 -13.86
N ASN A 76 -4.28 -6.98 -14.90
CA ASN A 76 -3.03 -6.22 -14.87
C ASN A 76 -3.09 -5.07 -13.86
N GLU A 77 -4.21 -4.35 -13.77
CA GLU A 77 -4.40 -3.32 -12.74
C GLU A 77 -4.28 -3.89 -11.33
N LEU A 78 -4.99 -4.98 -11.04
CA LEU A 78 -4.99 -5.61 -9.71
C LEU A 78 -3.63 -6.24 -9.38
N ALA A 79 -2.94 -6.83 -10.34
CA ALA A 79 -1.61 -7.41 -10.17
C ALA A 79 -0.54 -6.33 -9.86
N LEU A 80 -0.71 -5.12 -10.38
CA LEU A 80 0.15 -3.98 -10.04
C LEU A 80 -0.11 -3.46 -8.62
N LEU A 81 -1.37 -3.46 -8.18
CA LEU A 81 -1.75 -2.99 -6.84
C LEU A 81 -1.42 -4.00 -5.74
N CYS A 82 -1.54 -5.29 -6.02
CA CYS A 82 -1.35 -6.38 -5.04
C CYS A 82 -0.39 -7.46 -5.56
N PRO A 83 0.90 -7.12 -5.80
CA PRO A 83 1.86 -8.05 -6.41
C PRO A 83 2.10 -9.31 -5.55
N ASP A 84 1.98 -9.20 -4.23
CA ASP A 84 2.15 -10.33 -3.31
C ASP A 84 1.02 -11.36 -3.38
N ALA A 85 -0.18 -10.94 -3.81
CA ALA A 85 -1.34 -11.81 -3.97
C ALA A 85 -1.30 -12.60 -5.29
N VAL A 86 -0.46 -12.20 -6.25
CA VAL A 86 -0.24 -12.95 -7.49
C VAL A 86 0.58 -14.21 -7.18
N PRO A 87 0.08 -15.42 -7.50
CA PRO A 87 0.84 -16.65 -7.29
C PRO A 87 2.13 -16.63 -8.11
N ASN A 88 3.28 -16.63 -7.45
CA ASN A 88 4.57 -16.87 -8.11
C ASN A 88 4.85 -18.38 -8.19
N GLU A 89 5.74 -18.80 -9.09
CA GLU A 89 6.09 -20.22 -9.28
C GLU A 89 6.57 -20.88 -7.98
N LYS A 90 7.18 -20.14 -7.06
CA LYS A 90 7.60 -20.67 -5.75
C LYS A 90 6.41 -21.01 -4.85
N LYS A 91 5.38 -20.15 -4.79
CA LYS A 91 4.15 -20.35 -4.01
C LYS A 91 3.28 -21.48 -4.57
N LYS A 92 3.35 -21.75 -5.89
CA LYS A 92 2.64 -22.89 -6.49
C LYS A 92 3.23 -24.23 -6.05
N VAL A 93 4.54 -24.32 -5.90
CA VAL A 93 5.24 -25.57 -5.52
C VAL A 93 4.97 -25.98 -4.06
N GLU A 94 4.65 -25.05 -3.17
CA GLU A 94 4.31 -25.36 -1.77
C GLU A 94 2.88 -25.88 -1.56
N LEU A 95 2.02 -25.80 -2.57
CA LEU A 95 0.61 -26.22 -2.51
C LEU A 95 0.36 -27.64 -3.06
N TYR A 96 1.41 -28.36 -3.47
CA TYR A 96 1.37 -29.75 -3.97
C TYR A 96 2.28 -30.65 -3.14
#